data_AF-A0A5K1ASS2-F1
#
_entry.id   AF-A0A5K1ASS2-F1
#
_cell.length_a   1.000
_cell.length_b   1.000
_cell.length_c   1.000
_cell.angle_alpha   90.00
_cell.angle_beta   90.00
_cell.angle_gamma   90.00
#
_symmetry.space_group_name_H-M   'P 1'
#
loop_
_entity.id
_entity.type
_entity.pdbx_description
1 polymer ?
#
loop_
_entity_poly.entity_id
_entity_poly.type
_entity_poly.pdbx_seq_one_letter_code
_entity_poly.pdbx_strand_id
1 'polypeptide(L)'
;MGSSSCSSGSPPLIPGLPDDVGVQCLARVPRVFHPTLSLVCRSWNSLLRSQLFLSTRSLLQASEPFLYLLVRTHDTTSSLSWFALHHHDHFRHTFSLPLMPSTPVGPACAVLGTRLFVLGGSVNEIPTHTVWIYDAVLNRWDAGPNMRVAREFAAAGEIDGKIYVVGGCQPDSWARSNSWAEVFDPQVGRWAPVPSPIEIRDKWMHGNAVLGGKLLAMADRGGVAYDPRTCSWSYVSCELDSGWRGRAAVVGGILYCYDYLGKIRGFDPDGNQWKKLKGVKKRLPKFLCGATLANVGGKLFVVWEGNGNGGKYKGTELFCAEIEVCKEESGKLVGSIVWTQVILSLPRGASMVQCLAVAL
;
A
#
# COMPACT_ATOMS: atom_id res chain seq x y z
N MET A 1 -25.67 35.96 48.16
CA MET A 1 -24.89 35.99 46.91
C MET A 1 -23.90 34.83 46.96
N GLY A 2 -24.28 33.67 46.42
CA GLY A 2 -23.40 32.52 46.28
C GLY A 2 -23.21 32.26 44.79
N SER A 3 -22.17 32.83 44.21
CA SER A 3 -21.77 32.56 42.83
C SER A 3 -21.14 31.16 42.79
N SER A 4 -21.95 30.17 42.42
CA SER A 4 -21.45 28.85 42.00
C SER A 4 -20.63 29.04 40.73
N SER A 5 -19.32 28.90 40.84
CA SER A 5 -18.41 28.82 39.70
C SER A 5 -18.77 27.57 38.89
N CYS A 6 -19.49 27.76 37.78
CA CYS A 6 -19.61 26.74 36.75
C CYS A 6 -18.19 26.46 36.23
N SER A 7 -17.59 25.36 36.67
CA SER A 7 -16.46 24.76 35.98
C SER A 7 -16.91 24.52 34.53
N SER A 8 -16.32 25.25 33.60
CA SER A 8 -16.49 25.08 32.17
C SER A 8 -15.88 23.74 31.74
N GLY A 9 -16.53 22.64 32.10
CA GLY A 9 -16.22 21.32 31.60
C GLY A 9 -16.64 21.25 30.14
N SER A 10 -15.77 20.74 29.27
CA SER A 10 -16.16 20.35 27.93
C SER A 10 -17.37 19.40 28.01
N PRO A 11 -18.38 19.55 27.14
CA PRO A 11 -19.53 18.64 27.14
C PRO A 11 -19.03 17.19 26.97
N PRO A 12 -19.66 16.22 27.66
CA PRO A 12 -19.24 14.82 27.59
C PRO A 12 -19.34 14.31 26.15
N LEU A 13 -18.45 13.39 25.79
CA LEU A 13 -18.35 12.84 24.44
C LEU A 13 -19.63 12.13 24.02
N ILE A 14 -20.21 11.32 24.93
CA ILE A 14 -21.54 10.71 24.78
C ILE A 14 -22.33 11.03 26.05
N PRO A 15 -23.50 11.69 25.96
CA PRO A 15 -24.31 12.02 27.13
C PRO A 15 -24.63 10.78 27.97
N GLY A 16 -24.35 10.85 29.28
CA GLY A 16 -24.60 9.75 30.23
C GLY A 16 -23.48 8.71 30.33
N LEU A 17 -22.39 8.84 29.57
CA LEU A 17 -21.21 7.98 29.68
C LEU A 17 -19.97 8.77 30.11
N PRO A 18 -19.06 8.15 30.88
CA PRO A 18 -17.68 8.62 31.01
C PRO A 18 -16.99 8.71 29.64
N ASP A 19 -16.09 9.69 29.45
CA ASP A 19 -15.45 9.94 28.16
C ASP A 19 -14.60 8.77 27.67
N ASP A 20 -13.92 8.05 28.56
CA ASP A 20 -13.13 6.86 28.24
C ASP A 20 -14.00 5.72 27.67
N VAL A 21 -15.18 5.49 28.25
CA VAL A 21 -16.19 4.55 27.72
C VAL A 21 -16.73 5.05 26.38
N GLY A 22 -16.98 6.35 26.25
CA GLY A 22 -17.41 6.97 24.99
C GLY A 22 -16.40 6.76 23.86
N VAL A 23 -15.10 6.95 24.11
CA VAL A 23 -14.03 6.69 23.14
C VAL A 23 -14.04 5.24 22.71
N GLN A 24 -14.17 4.31 23.67
CA GLN A 24 -14.25 2.89 23.41
C GLN A 24 -15.46 2.49 22.56
N CYS A 25 -16.63 3.11 22.78
CA CYS A 25 -17.82 2.89 21.96
C CYS A 25 -17.58 3.36 20.52
N LEU A 26 -17.09 4.59 20.34
CA LEU A 26 -16.82 5.15 19.00
C LEU A 26 -15.71 4.39 18.27
N ALA A 27 -14.69 3.91 18.99
CA ALA A 27 -13.58 3.14 18.42
C ALA A 27 -14.03 1.81 17.81
N ARG A 28 -15.16 1.24 18.25
CA ARG A 28 -15.73 0.01 17.70
C ARG A 28 -16.57 0.22 16.45
N VAL A 29 -16.90 1.47 16.10
CA VAL A 29 -17.71 1.73 14.91
C VAL A 29 -16.87 1.43 13.66
N PRO A 30 -17.40 0.67 12.69
CA PRO A 30 -16.71 0.37 11.45
C PRO A 30 -16.26 1.63 10.70
N ARG A 31 -15.06 1.55 10.11
CA ARG A 31 -14.37 2.65 9.43
C ARG A 31 -15.20 3.31 8.34
N VAL A 32 -16.05 2.54 7.65
CA VAL A 32 -16.95 3.07 6.60
C VAL A 32 -17.91 4.14 7.11
N PHE A 33 -18.25 4.13 8.41
CA PHE A 33 -19.14 5.12 9.02
C PHE A 33 -18.39 6.32 9.62
N HIS A 34 -17.05 6.30 9.66
CA HIS A 34 -16.27 7.40 10.23
C HIS A 34 -16.52 8.75 9.54
N PRO A 35 -16.70 8.84 8.20
CA PRO A 35 -17.11 10.08 7.56
C PRO A 35 -18.42 10.64 8.15
N THR A 36 -19.43 9.79 8.32
CA THR A 36 -20.71 10.18 8.93
C THR A 36 -20.56 10.57 10.41
N LEU A 37 -19.79 9.80 11.18
CA LEU A 37 -19.50 10.12 12.59
C LEU A 37 -18.82 11.47 12.75
N SER A 38 -17.92 11.84 11.83
CA SER A 38 -17.20 13.11 11.88
C SER A 38 -18.10 14.34 11.70
N LEU A 39 -19.32 14.15 11.17
CA LEU A 39 -20.30 15.20 10.95
C LEU A 39 -21.25 15.41 12.14
N VAL A 40 -21.27 14.50 13.12
CA VAL A 40 -22.20 14.55 14.26
C VAL A 40 -21.92 15.75 15.16
N CYS A 41 -20.67 15.93 15.60
CA CYS A 41 -20.25 17.08 16.39
C CYS A 41 -18.75 17.35 16.28
N ARG A 42 -18.31 18.54 16.72
CA ARG A 42 -16.88 18.93 16.70
C ARG A 42 -16.01 18.02 17.58
N SER A 43 -16.52 17.57 18.73
CA SER A 43 -15.78 16.69 19.64
C SER A 43 -15.51 15.32 19.00
N TRP A 44 -16.50 14.71 18.33
CA TRP A 44 -16.33 13.44 17.63
C TRP A 44 -15.39 13.60 16.44
N ASN A 45 -15.54 14.67 15.66
CA ASN A 45 -14.63 14.97 14.56
C ASN A 45 -13.17 15.10 15.04
N SER A 46 -12.95 15.82 16.13
CA SER A 46 -11.63 15.96 16.75
C SER A 46 -11.09 14.62 17.27
N LEU A 47 -11.93 13.82 17.92
CA LEU A 47 -11.56 12.52 18.45
C LEU A 47 -11.13 11.55 17.34
N LEU A 48 -11.92 11.41 16.27
CA LEU A 48 -11.62 10.53 15.14
C LEU A 48 -10.26 10.83 14.50
N ARG A 49 -9.77 12.07 14.64
CA ARG A 49 -8.48 12.54 14.14
C ARG A 49 -7.33 12.43 15.15
N SER A 50 -7.64 12.02 16.38
CA SER A 50 -6.68 11.98 17.48
C SER A 50 -5.91 10.66 17.53
N GLN A 51 -4.67 10.71 18.05
CA GLN A 51 -3.90 9.50 18.33
C GLN A 51 -4.58 8.61 19.37
N LEU A 52 -5.28 9.19 20.35
CA LEU A 52 -6.05 8.43 21.34
C LEU A 52 -7.04 7.48 20.67
N PHE A 53 -7.78 7.95 19.65
CA PHE A 53 -8.75 7.12 18.94
C PHE A 53 -8.08 5.99 18.15
N LEU A 54 -7.01 6.30 17.41
CA LEU A 54 -6.26 5.31 16.63
C LEU A 54 -5.62 4.24 17.55
N SER A 55 -5.00 4.65 18.65
CA SER A 55 -4.44 3.73 19.65
C SER A 55 -5.52 2.88 20.31
N THR A 56 -6.70 3.46 20.61
CA THR A 56 -7.83 2.71 21.19
C THR A 56 -8.34 1.65 20.20
N ARG A 57 -8.47 1.99 18.91
CA ARG A 57 -8.86 1.03 17.87
C ARG A 57 -7.88 -0.12 17.75
N SER A 58 -6.59 0.20 17.74
CA SER A 58 -5.52 -0.81 17.70
C SER A 58 -5.59 -1.74 18.91
N LEU A 59 -5.75 -1.20 20.14
CA LEU A 59 -5.89 -1.99 21.36
C LEU A 59 -7.11 -2.91 21.35
N LEU A 60 -8.22 -2.43 20.78
CA LEU A 60 -9.47 -3.19 20.66
C LEU A 60 -9.49 -4.17 19.48
N GLN A 61 -8.40 -4.27 18.71
CA GLN A 61 -8.34 -5.04 17.47
C GLN A 61 -9.45 -4.65 16.47
N ALA A 62 -9.88 -3.38 16.52
CA ALA A 62 -10.91 -2.83 15.66
C ALA A 62 -10.32 -2.17 14.40
N SER A 63 -9.01 -2.29 14.15
CA SER A 63 -8.37 -1.65 13.01
C SER A 63 -8.77 -2.32 11.69
N GLU A 64 -9.23 -1.52 10.74
CA GLU A 64 -9.83 -2.02 9.49
C GLU A 64 -9.00 -1.58 8.27
N PRO A 65 -8.33 -2.53 7.58
CA PRO A 65 -7.54 -2.23 6.40
C PRO A 65 -8.45 -2.04 5.19
N PHE A 66 -8.29 -0.91 4.51
CA PHE A 66 -8.91 -0.67 3.20
C PHE A 66 -7.86 -0.91 2.12
N LEU A 67 -8.31 -1.43 0.98
CA LEU A 67 -7.45 -1.60 -0.19
C LEU A 67 -7.52 -0.35 -1.06
N TYR A 68 -6.40 0.32 -1.23
CA TYR A 68 -6.25 1.48 -2.10
C TYR A 68 -5.72 1.03 -3.45
N LEU A 69 -6.32 1.54 -4.53
CA LEU A 69 -6.06 1.20 -5.91
C LEU A 69 -5.63 2.45 -6.66
N LEU A 70 -4.48 2.40 -7.30
CA LEU A 70 -4.04 3.39 -8.27
C LEU A 70 -4.35 2.87 -9.66
N VAL A 71 -5.22 3.57 -10.37
CA VAL A 71 -5.71 3.19 -11.69
C VAL A 71 -5.32 4.28 -12.69
N ARG A 72 -4.81 3.85 -13.85
CA ARG A 72 -4.58 4.72 -15.00
C ARG A 72 -5.77 4.64 -15.94
N THR A 73 -6.33 5.78 -16.29
CA THR A 73 -7.41 5.90 -17.28
C THR A 73 -6.85 6.51 -18.57
N HIS A 74 -7.03 5.84 -19.70
CA HIS A 74 -6.59 6.32 -21.02
C HIS A 74 -7.63 7.29 -21.60
N ASP A 75 -7.87 8.40 -20.90
CA ASP A 75 -8.49 9.58 -21.49
C ASP A 75 -7.44 10.41 -22.26
N THR A 76 -7.83 11.55 -22.83
CA THR A 76 -6.94 12.45 -23.59
C THR A 76 -5.71 12.93 -22.80
N THR A 77 -5.66 12.72 -21.49
CA THR A 77 -4.56 13.13 -20.60
C THR A 77 -3.87 11.98 -19.87
N SER A 78 -4.29 10.72 -20.08
CA SER A 78 -3.78 9.55 -19.33
C SER A 78 -3.74 9.79 -17.81
N SER A 79 -4.88 10.17 -17.24
CA SER A 79 -5.00 10.53 -15.82
C SER A 79 -4.79 9.32 -14.87
N LEU A 80 -4.21 9.58 -13.69
CA LEU A 80 -4.15 8.61 -12.58
C LEU A 80 -5.20 8.95 -11.53
N SER A 81 -5.98 7.96 -11.12
CA SER A 81 -7.02 8.11 -10.10
C SER A 81 -6.85 7.07 -9.00
N TRP A 82 -7.08 7.52 -7.77
CA TRP A 82 -7.06 6.64 -6.60
C TRP A 82 -8.48 6.25 -6.20
N PHE A 83 -8.66 4.97 -5.89
CA PHE A 83 -9.89 4.42 -5.33
C PHE A 83 -9.57 3.69 -4.04
N ALA A 84 -10.53 3.61 -3.13
CA ALA A 84 -10.45 2.74 -1.97
C ALA A 84 -11.62 1.76 -1.99
N LEU A 85 -11.29 0.49 -1.78
CA LEU A 85 -12.24 -0.59 -1.59
C LEU A 85 -12.34 -0.86 -0.08
N HIS A 86 -13.54 -0.62 0.44
CA HIS A 86 -13.95 -1.11 1.74
C HIS A 86 -14.50 -2.54 1.61
N HIS A 87 -14.08 -3.42 2.53
CA HIS A 87 -14.63 -4.75 2.68
C HIS A 87 -15.07 -4.96 4.14
N HIS A 88 -16.37 -5.18 4.37
CA HIS A 88 -16.88 -5.64 5.66
C HIS A 88 -18.05 -6.59 5.40
N ASP A 89 -17.92 -7.82 5.88
CA ASP A 89 -18.87 -8.93 5.67
C ASP A 89 -19.33 -9.07 4.20
N HIS A 90 -20.55 -8.59 3.92
CA HIS A 90 -21.21 -8.66 2.63
C HIS A 90 -21.20 -7.32 1.87
N PHE A 91 -20.82 -6.22 2.53
CA PHE A 91 -20.81 -4.89 1.93
C PHE A 91 -19.42 -4.58 1.38
N ARG A 92 -19.34 -4.49 0.05
CA ARG A 92 -18.13 -4.11 -0.68
C ARG A 92 -18.44 -2.88 -1.50
N HIS A 93 -17.79 -1.79 -1.17
CA HIS A 93 -18.02 -0.51 -1.80
C HIS A 93 -16.69 0.13 -2.17
N THR A 94 -16.59 0.52 -3.43
CA THR A 94 -15.45 1.26 -3.96
C THR A 94 -15.82 2.74 -4.02
N PHE A 95 -14.94 3.59 -3.51
CA PHE A 95 -15.13 5.03 -3.58
C PHE A 95 -13.88 5.71 -4.14
N SER A 96 -14.06 6.80 -4.87
CA SER A 96 -12.95 7.62 -5.36
C SER A 96 -12.35 8.41 -4.21
N LEU A 97 -11.03 8.51 -4.21
CA LEU A 97 -10.32 9.48 -3.37
C LEU A 97 -10.44 10.88 -3.99
N PRO A 98 -10.18 11.94 -3.20
CA PRO A 98 -9.90 13.26 -3.73
C PRO A 98 -8.78 13.22 -4.78
N LEU A 99 -8.86 14.10 -5.77
CA LEU A 99 -7.84 14.20 -6.81
C LEU A 99 -6.49 14.56 -6.20
N MET A 100 -5.46 13.78 -6.55
CA MET A 100 -4.09 14.10 -6.21
C MET A 100 -3.63 15.27 -7.07
N PRO A 101 -2.96 16.31 -6.52
CA PRO A 101 -2.63 17.51 -7.31
C PRO A 101 -1.66 17.27 -8.48
N SER A 102 -0.92 16.17 -8.47
CA SER A 102 -0.06 15.73 -9.56
C SER A 102 -0.22 14.23 -9.76
N THR A 103 -0.19 13.76 -11.00
CA THR A 103 -0.34 12.34 -11.35
C THR A 103 0.92 11.83 -12.05
N PRO A 104 2.00 11.57 -11.32
CA PRO A 104 3.27 11.17 -11.91
C PRO A 104 3.19 9.72 -12.41
N VAL A 105 3.83 9.42 -13.53
CA VAL A 105 3.97 8.06 -14.07
C VAL A 105 5.08 7.32 -13.31
N GLY A 106 4.89 6.04 -13.04
CA GLY A 106 5.89 5.21 -12.34
C GLY A 106 6.26 5.67 -10.92
N PRO A 107 5.34 6.19 -10.08
CA PRO A 107 5.71 6.57 -8.72
C PRO A 107 5.97 5.32 -7.88
N ALA A 108 6.90 5.42 -6.94
CA ALA A 108 6.98 4.45 -5.86
C ALA A 108 5.90 4.77 -4.81
N CYS A 109 5.41 3.76 -4.10
CA CYS A 109 4.40 3.95 -3.07
C CYS A 109 4.77 3.17 -1.80
N ALA A 110 4.47 3.74 -0.64
CA ALA A 110 4.64 3.11 0.66
C ALA A 110 3.49 3.50 1.59
N VAL A 111 3.27 2.71 2.64
CA VAL A 111 2.27 3.00 3.68
C VAL A 111 2.99 3.09 5.01
N LEU A 112 2.74 4.16 5.77
CA LEU A 112 3.27 4.37 7.11
C LEU A 112 2.13 4.79 8.03
N GLY A 113 1.74 3.88 8.93
CA GLY A 113 0.55 4.05 9.77
C GLY A 113 -0.71 4.24 8.92
N THR A 114 -1.40 5.37 9.14
CA THR A 114 -2.66 5.72 8.46
C THR A 114 -2.45 6.48 7.14
N ARG A 115 -1.21 6.59 6.67
CA ARG A 115 -0.82 7.47 5.56
C ARG A 115 -0.25 6.68 4.40
N LEU A 116 -0.71 7.02 3.20
CA LEU A 116 -0.19 6.50 1.94
C LEU A 116 0.72 7.54 1.29
N PHE A 117 1.93 7.14 0.97
CA PHE A 117 2.95 7.99 0.37
C PHE A 117 3.10 7.64 -1.11
N VAL A 118 3.08 8.67 -1.95
CA VAL A 118 3.40 8.60 -3.38
C VAL A 118 4.71 9.36 -3.57
N LEU A 119 5.74 8.65 -4.03
CA LEU A 119 7.13 9.09 -4.02
C LEU A 119 7.65 9.20 -5.45
N GLY A 120 7.91 10.43 -5.89
CA GLY A 120 8.47 10.71 -7.20
C GLY A 120 7.57 10.27 -8.35
N GLY A 121 8.15 9.56 -9.31
CA GLY A 121 7.60 9.30 -10.64
C GLY A 121 7.97 10.42 -11.61
N SER A 122 7.33 10.44 -12.78
CA SER A 122 7.61 11.39 -13.84
C SER A 122 6.38 12.20 -14.22
N VAL A 123 6.58 13.52 -14.32
CA VAL A 123 5.55 14.47 -14.78
C VAL A 123 6.05 15.08 -16.07
N ASN A 124 5.30 14.92 -17.17
CA ASN A 124 5.73 15.33 -18.51
C ASN A 124 7.10 14.75 -18.89
N GLU A 125 7.31 13.46 -18.61
CA GLU A 125 8.58 12.73 -18.85
C GLU A 125 9.79 13.26 -18.06
N ILE A 126 9.55 14.07 -17.03
CA ILE A 126 10.60 14.58 -16.14
C ILE A 126 10.43 13.95 -14.76
N PRO A 127 11.42 13.17 -14.28
CA PRO A 127 11.41 12.63 -12.94
C PRO A 127 11.32 13.73 -11.89
N THR A 128 10.57 13.48 -10.83
CA THR A 128 10.37 14.42 -9.73
C THR A 128 10.81 13.84 -8.40
N HIS A 129 11.19 14.72 -7.47
CA HIS A 129 11.49 14.39 -6.08
C HIS A 129 10.30 14.64 -5.15
N THR A 130 9.16 15.04 -5.71
CA THR A 130 7.97 15.42 -4.94
C THR A 130 7.37 14.22 -4.22
N VAL A 131 6.82 14.49 -3.04
CA VAL A 131 6.13 13.49 -2.21
C VAL A 131 4.71 13.97 -1.95
N TRP A 132 3.73 13.12 -2.29
CA TRP A 132 2.34 13.33 -1.91
C TRP A 132 1.94 12.35 -0.83
N ILE A 133 1.28 12.86 0.21
CA ILE A 133 0.84 12.06 1.35
C ILE A 133 -0.68 12.11 1.40
N TYR A 134 -1.33 10.97 1.23
CA TYR A 134 -2.74 10.83 1.52
C TYR A 134 -2.93 10.44 2.97
N ASP A 135 -3.59 11.31 3.74
CA ASP A 135 -3.98 11.02 5.12
C ASP A 135 -5.36 10.37 5.12
N ALA A 136 -5.42 9.07 5.44
CA ALA A 136 -6.66 8.31 5.36
C ALA A 136 -7.67 8.65 6.47
N VAL A 137 -7.24 9.35 7.52
CA VAL A 137 -8.10 9.87 8.58
C VAL A 137 -8.74 11.19 8.15
N LEU A 138 -7.95 12.05 7.50
CA LEU A 138 -8.40 13.36 7.04
C LEU A 138 -9.05 13.33 5.65
N ASN A 139 -8.94 12.21 4.92
CA ASN A 139 -9.43 12.03 3.56
C ASN A 139 -8.98 13.16 2.62
N ARG A 140 -7.67 13.42 2.60
CA ARG A 140 -7.08 14.45 1.74
C ARG A 140 -5.62 14.17 1.41
N TRP A 141 -5.15 14.81 0.35
CA TRP A 141 -3.75 14.86 -0.03
C TRP A 141 -3.08 16.10 0.56
N ASP A 142 -1.91 15.91 1.15
CA ASP A 142 -1.02 16.97 1.61
C ASP A 142 0.35 16.80 0.94
N ALA A 143 1.05 17.91 0.69
CA ALA A 143 2.43 17.85 0.22
C ALA A 143 3.34 17.38 1.37
N GLY A 144 4.19 16.39 1.08
CA GLY A 144 5.19 15.89 2.02
C GLY A 144 6.55 16.57 1.85
N PRO A 145 7.50 16.31 2.76
CA PRO A 145 8.89 16.68 2.56
C PRO A 145 9.44 16.05 1.28
N ASN A 146 9.97 16.89 0.40
CA ASN A 146 10.59 16.46 -0.84
C ASN A 146 11.79 15.53 -0.60
N MET A 147 11.93 14.51 -1.45
CA MET A 147 13.14 13.69 -1.51
C MET A 147 14.34 14.55 -1.95
N ARG A 148 15.56 14.07 -1.71
CA ARG A 148 16.78 14.78 -2.12
C ARG A 148 17.05 14.63 -3.61
N VAL A 149 16.59 13.52 -4.20
CA VAL A 149 16.84 13.19 -5.61
C VAL A 149 15.52 12.87 -6.29
N ALA A 150 15.38 13.36 -7.52
CA ALA A 150 14.27 13.04 -8.39
C ALA A 150 14.37 11.59 -8.87
N ARG A 151 13.26 10.86 -8.83
CA ARG A 151 13.25 9.44 -9.16
C ARG A 151 11.95 9.00 -9.81
N GLU A 152 12.02 8.01 -10.69
CA GLU A 152 10.89 7.30 -11.28
C GLU A 152 11.16 5.79 -11.29
N PHE A 153 10.12 4.96 -11.18
CA PHE A 153 10.26 3.49 -11.08
C PHE A 153 11.21 3.06 -9.97
N ALA A 154 11.07 3.68 -8.80
CA ALA A 154 11.79 3.33 -7.60
C ALA A 154 11.09 2.20 -6.82
N ALA A 155 11.83 1.52 -5.95
CA ALA A 155 11.31 0.62 -4.94
C ALA A 155 11.08 1.39 -3.64
N ALA A 156 10.01 1.11 -2.91
CA ALA A 156 9.78 1.70 -1.60
C ALA A 156 9.15 0.70 -0.63
N GLY A 157 9.41 0.88 0.66
CA GLY A 157 8.83 0.05 1.70
C GLY A 157 8.98 0.67 3.08
N GLU A 158 8.05 0.33 3.96
CA GLU A 158 8.11 0.72 5.38
C GLU A 158 8.83 -0.36 6.18
N ILE A 159 9.79 0.07 7.00
CA ILE A 159 10.51 -0.79 7.93
C ILE A 159 10.75 0.01 9.22
N ASP A 160 10.32 -0.55 10.35
CA ASP A 160 10.51 0.01 11.70
C ASP A 160 10.09 1.49 11.83
N GLY A 161 8.93 1.83 11.26
CA GLY A 161 8.34 3.16 11.31
C GLY A 161 8.97 4.18 10.36
N LYS A 162 9.82 3.74 9.43
CA LYS A 162 10.51 4.60 8.45
C LYS A 162 10.22 4.13 7.04
N ILE A 163 10.18 5.06 6.10
CA ILE A 163 10.01 4.74 4.67
C ILE A 163 11.37 4.76 4.01
N TYR A 164 11.75 3.64 3.40
CA TYR A 164 12.95 3.54 2.58
C TYR A 164 12.53 3.59 1.10
N VAL A 165 13.29 4.33 0.29
CA VAL A 165 13.12 4.41 -1.16
C VAL A 165 14.45 4.18 -1.86
N VAL A 166 14.45 3.40 -2.93
CA VAL A 166 15.66 2.85 -3.57
C VAL A 166 15.52 2.86 -5.08
N GLY A 167 16.54 3.34 -5.77
CA GLY A 167 16.59 3.28 -7.24
C GLY A 167 15.73 4.33 -7.94
N GLY A 168 15.67 4.21 -9.27
CA GLY A 168 14.87 5.09 -10.12
C GLY A 168 15.43 6.48 -10.35
N CYS A 169 16.65 6.76 -9.90
CA CYS A 169 17.28 8.06 -10.03
C CYS A 169 17.87 8.23 -11.44
N GLN A 170 17.74 9.41 -12.03
CA GLN A 170 18.45 9.72 -13.28
C GLN A 170 19.97 9.71 -13.04
N PRO A 171 20.77 9.23 -14.01
CA PRO A 171 22.22 9.28 -13.90
C PRO A 171 22.72 10.73 -14.07
N ASP A 172 22.79 11.50 -12.98
CA ASP A 172 23.49 12.79 -13.00
C ASP A 172 25.00 12.62 -12.81
N SER A 173 25.79 13.40 -13.55
CA SER A 173 27.26 13.34 -13.50
C SER A 173 27.86 14.26 -12.42
N TRP A 174 28.04 13.69 -11.22
CA TRP A 174 29.31 13.65 -10.44
C TRP A 174 29.48 12.24 -9.80
N ALA A 175 29.15 11.21 -10.60
CA ALA A 175 29.30 9.78 -10.34
C ALA A 175 28.46 9.17 -9.20
N ARG A 176 27.17 8.94 -9.51
CA ARG A 176 26.18 8.15 -8.74
C ARG A 176 25.91 8.73 -7.33
N SER A 177 24.91 9.60 -7.17
CA SER A 177 24.50 10.21 -5.89
C SER A 177 24.51 9.25 -4.69
N ASN A 178 25.04 9.70 -3.54
CA ASN A 178 24.93 8.99 -2.24
C ASN A 178 23.47 8.86 -1.76
N SER A 179 22.52 9.49 -2.45
CA SER A 179 21.08 9.42 -2.20
C SER A 179 20.36 8.51 -3.19
N TRP A 180 21.06 7.55 -3.82
CA TRP A 180 20.42 6.52 -4.64
C TRP A 180 19.34 5.77 -3.85
N ALA A 181 19.63 5.53 -2.58
CA ALA A 181 18.65 5.16 -1.57
C ALA A 181 18.49 6.28 -0.54
N GLU A 182 17.28 6.47 -0.05
CA GLU A 182 16.95 7.46 0.97
C GLU A 182 16.00 6.86 2.00
N VAL A 183 16.02 7.41 3.20
CA VAL A 183 15.09 7.06 4.28
C VAL A 183 14.39 8.32 4.78
N PHE A 184 13.07 8.22 4.92
CA PHE A 184 12.24 9.21 5.60
C PHE A 184 12.00 8.75 7.03
N ASP A 185 12.44 9.58 7.98
CA ASP A 185 12.13 9.41 9.39
C ASP A 185 11.02 10.39 9.79
N PRO A 186 9.81 9.91 10.13
CA PRO A 186 8.70 10.79 10.51
C PRO A 186 8.97 11.59 11.80
N GLN A 187 9.87 11.13 12.68
CA GLN A 187 10.24 11.87 13.89
C GLN A 187 11.10 13.10 13.56
N VAL A 188 11.94 12.99 12.53
CA VAL A 188 12.82 14.08 12.07
C VAL A 188 12.14 14.93 11.01
N GLY A 189 11.14 14.39 10.31
CA GLY A 189 10.39 15.06 9.26
C GLY A 189 11.20 15.36 8.00
N ARG A 190 12.28 14.61 7.73
CA ARG A 190 13.15 14.83 6.56
C ARG A 190 13.70 13.53 5.97
N TRP A 191 14.10 13.60 4.72
CA TRP A 191 14.83 12.53 4.04
C TRP A 191 16.33 12.59 4.32
N ALA A 192 16.95 11.43 4.50
CA ALA A 192 18.38 11.26 4.67
C ALA A 192 18.91 10.20 3.68
N PRO A 193 20.15 10.36 3.17
CA PRO A 193 20.76 9.36 2.29
C PRO A 193 20.98 8.05 3.04
N VAL A 194 20.79 6.93 2.35
CA VAL A 194 21.20 5.60 2.79
C VAL A 194 22.44 5.22 1.98
N PRO A 195 23.62 5.06 2.63
CA PRO A 195 24.84 4.66 1.95
C PRO A 195 24.62 3.37 1.16
N SER A 196 25.01 3.38 -0.11
CA SER A 196 24.85 2.24 -1.02
C SER A 196 26.14 2.03 -1.82
N PRO A 197 26.50 0.80 -2.20
CA PRO A 197 27.63 0.57 -3.09
C PRO A 197 27.39 1.15 -4.49
N ILE A 198 28.43 1.59 -5.18
CA ILE A 198 28.29 2.28 -6.47
C ILE A 198 27.73 1.34 -7.54
N GLU A 199 28.12 0.07 -7.50
CA GLU A 199 27.81 -1.00 -8.47
C GLU A 199 26.32 -1.38 -8.55
N ILE A 200 25.52 -1.05 -7.54
CA ILE A 200 24.07 -1.33 -7.56
C ILE A 200 23.23 -0.16 -8.06
N ARG A 201 23.83 1.01 -8.28
CA ARG A 201 23.11 2.29 -8.48
C ARG A 201 22.56 2.52 -9.90
N ASP A 202 22.97 1.75 -10.91
CA ASP A 202 22.55 1.94 -12.31
C ASP A 202 21.28 1.12 -12.68
N LYS A 203 20.37 0.93 -11.73
CA LYS A 203 19.24 0.00 -11.86
C LYS A 203 17.88 0.69 -11.75
N TRP A 204 16.97 0.31 -12.64
CA TRP A 204 15.55 0.65 -12.60
C TRP A 204 14.80 -0.46 -11.88
N MET A 205 13.87 -0.11 -10.99
CA MET A 205 13.15 -1.11 -10.20
C MET A 205 11.82 -1.45 -10.86
N HIS A 206 11.55 -2.74 -11.06
CA HIS A 206 10.27 -3.22 -11.60
C HIS A 206 9.41 -3.95 -10.56
N GLY A 207 9.93 -4.14 -9.35
CA GLY A 207 9.22 -4.78 -8.25
C GLY A 207 9.88 -4.50 -6.91
N ASN A 208 9.10 -4.56 -5.83
CA ASN A 208 9.62 -4.44 -4.48
C ASN A 208 8.72 -5.20 -3.49
N ALA A 209 9.29 -5.51 -2.33
CA ALA A 209 8.55 -5.99 -1.17
C ALA A 209 9.40 -5.81 0.10
N VAL A 210 8.73 -5.71 1.25
CA VAL A 210 9.39 -5.82 2.56
C VAL A 210 9.23 -7.24 3.07
N LEU A 211 10.33 -7.95 3.25
CA LEU A 211 10.34 -9.35 3.69
C LEU A 211 11.40 -9.54 4.77
N GLY A 212 11.00 -10.06 5.93
CA GLY A 212 11.92 -10.30 7.05
C GLY A 212 12.66 -9.05 7.54
N GLY A 213 12.00 -7.89 7.50
CA GLY A 213 12.59 -6.60 7.87
C GLY A 213 13.59 -6.03 6.85
N LYS A 214 13.66 -6.60 5.64
CA LYS A 214 14.52 -6.12 4.55
C LYS A 214 13.69 -5.55 3.42
N LEU A 215 14.15 -4.47 2.80
CA LEU A 215 13.58 -3.96 1.56
C LEU A 215 14.22 -4.71 0.39
N LEU A 216 13.42 -5.49 -0.31
CA LEU A 216 13.79 -6.16 -1.54
C LEU A 216 13.40 -5.29 -2.73
N ALA A 217 14.32 -5.03 -3.64
CA ALA A 217 14.13 -4.21 -4.81
C ALA A 217 14.62 -4.97 -6.05
N MET A 218 13.69 -5.30 -6.95
CA MET A 218 13.94 -6.12 -8.13
C MET A 218 14.24 -5.23 -9.34
N ALA A 219 15.29 -5.58 -10.07
CA ALA A 219 15.79 -4.88 -11.24
C ALA A 219 16.19 -5.87 -12.34
N ASP A 220 16.37 -5.39 -13.57
CA ASP A 220 16.59 -6.24 -14.75
C ASP A 220 17.84 -7.13 -14.68
N ARG A 221 18.83 -6.74 -13.87
CA ARG A 221 20.09 -7.49 -13.64
C ARG A 221 20.32 -7.71 -12.15
N GLY A 222 19.59 -8.65 -11.57
CA GLY A 222 19.73 -9.09 -10.18
C GLY A 222 19.17 -8.08 -9.18
N GLY A 223 18.14 -8.48 -8.45
CA GLY A 223 17.59 -7.69 -7.36
C GLY A 223 18.60 -7.41 -6.24
N VAL A 224 18.30 -6.40 -5.43
CA VAL A 224 19.07 -6.05 -4.24
C VAL A 224 18.19 -6.08 -3.00
N ALA A 225 18.80 -6.33 -1.85
CA ALA A 225 18.17 -6.30 -0.55
C ALA A 225 18.92 -5.33 0.36
N TYR A 226 18.18 -4.47 1.04
CA TYR A 226 18.71 -3.61 2.10
C TYR A 226 18.21 -4.08 3.46
N ASP A 227 19.14 -4.34 4.39
CA ASP A 227 18.83 -4.61 5.79
C ASP A 227 19.16 -3.37 6.63
N PRO A 228 18.15 -2.62 7.15
CA PRO A 228 18.38 -1.44 7.96
C PRO A 228 18.98 -1.76 9.33
N ARG A 229 18.89 -3.00 9.83
CA ARG A 229 19.45 -3.38 11.14
C ARG A 229 20.97 -3.49 11.09
N THR A 230 21.51 -3.95 9.97
CA THR A 230 22.94 -4.11 9.74
C THR A 230 23.51 -3.02 8.81
N CYS A 231 22.66 -2.11 8.32
CA CYS A 231 23.01 -1.07 7.36
C CYS A 231 23.75 -1.61 6.13
N SER A 232 23.36 -2.80 5.66
CA SER A 232 24.11 -3.53 4.63
C SER A 232 23.25 -3.87 3.41
N TRP A 233 23.90 -3.87 2.25
CA TRP A 233 23.32 -4.29 0.99
C TRP A 233 23.78 -5.70 0.63
N SER A 234 22.86 -6.49 0.08
CA SER A 234 23.18 -7.77 -0.54
C SER A 234 22.42 -7.92 -1.84
N TYR A 235 22.87 -8.81 -2.72
CA TYR A 235 22.01 -9.27 -3.81
C TYR A 235 20.91 -10.17 -3.26
N VAL A 236 19.76 -10.19 -3.92
CA VAL A 236 18.76 -11.23 -3.67
C VAL A 236 19.30 -12.58 -4.14
N SER A 237 18.79 -13.69 -3.58
CA SER A 237 19.21 -15.02 -4.02
C SER A 237 18.80 -15.27 -5.48
N CYS A 238 19.59 -16.09 -6.20
CA CYS A 238 19.28 -16.48 -7.57
C CYS A 238 17.91 -17.16 -7.67
N GLU A 239 17.52 -17.92 -6.66
CA GLU A 239 16.23 -18.59 -6.55
C GLU A 239 15.09 -17.57 -6.43
N LEU A 240 15.26 -16.52 -5.63
CA LEU A 240 14.27 -15.45 -5.53
C LEU A 240 14.15 -14.72 -6.87
N ASP A 241 15.27 -14.27 -7.44
CA ASP A 241 15.34 -13.48 -8.68
C ASP A 241 14.73 -14.21 -9.89
N SER A 242 15.05 -15.49 -10.03
CA SER A 242 14.57 -16.32 -11.13
C SER A 242 13.06 -16.59 -11.08
N GLY A 243 12.44 -16.53 -9.90
CA GLY A 243 11.00 -16.80 -9.73
C GLY A 243 10.12 -15.58 -9.52
N TRP A 244 10.66 -14.44 -9.10
CA TRP A 244 9.86 -13.23 -8.85
C TRP A 244 9.44 -12.60 -10.18
N ARG A 245 8.13 -12.49 -10.44
CA ARG A 245 7.61 -11.74 -11.58
C ARG A 245 6.61 -10.68 -11.17
N GLY A 246 6.87 -9.46 -11.64
CA GLY A 246 5.99 -8.32 -11.47
C GLY A 246 5.74 -7.94 -10.01
N ARG A 247 4.51 -7.52 -9.73
CA ARG A 247 4.11 -7.02 -8.41
C ARG A 247 3.90 -8.18 -7.44
N ALA A 248 4.27 -7.95 -6.18
CA ALA A 248 4.22 -8.96 -5.13
C ALA A 248 3.64 -8.40 -3.84
N ALA A 249 3.19 -9.30 -2.97
CA ALA A 249 2.76 -8.98 -1.62
C ALA A 249 3.31 -10.00 -0.64
N VAL A 250 3.68 -9.57 0.57
CA VAL A 250 4.14 -10.45 1.63
C VAL A 250 3.01 -10.68 2.62
N VAL A 251 2.62 -11.94 2.80
CA VAL A 251 1.58 -12.37 3.74
C VAL A 251 2.13 -13.51 4.59
N GLY A 252 2.09 -13.37 5.92
CA GLY A 252 2.60 -14.40 6.83
C GLY A 252 4.08 -14.76 6.61
N GLY A 253 4.91 -13.78 6.23
CA GLY A 253 6.33 -14.01 5.94
C GLY A 253 6.62 -14.72 4.61
N ILE A 254 5.62 -14.94 3.77
CA ILE A 254 5.77 -15.53 2.44
C ILE A 254 5.51 -14.47 1.38
N LEU A 255 6.41 -14.38 0.40
CA LEU A 255 6.28 -13.42 -0.70
C LEU A 255 5.50 -14.05 -1.85
N TYR A 256 4.34 -13.50 -2.18
CA TYR A 256 3.47 -13.99 -3.24
C TYR A 256 3.56 -13.12 -4.49
N CYS A 257 3.70 -13.75 -5.65
CA CYS A 257 3.57 -13.13 -6.97
C CYS A 257 2.97 -14.13 -7.97
N TYR A 258 2.73 -13.69 -9.20
CA TYR A 258 2.35 -14.58 -10.31
C TYR A 258 3.58 -15.14 -11.02
N ASP A 259 3.47 -16.31 -11.65
CA ASP A 259 4.48 -16.87 -12.55
C ASP A 259 4.15 -16.60 -14.03
N TYR A 260 5.04 -17.01 -14.94
CA TYR A 260 4.88 -16.88 -16.40
C TYR A 260 3.69 -17.68 -16.97
N LEU A 261 3.08 -18.57 -16.18
CA LEU A 261 1.87 -19.31 -16.54
C LEU A 261 0.61 -18.70 -15.91
N GLY A 262 0.76 -17.54 -15.28
CA GLY A 262 -0.29 -16.80 -14.59
C GLY A 262 -0.83 -17.47 -13.34
N LYS A 263 -0.01 -18.25 -12.64
CA LYS A 263 -0.36 -18.91 -11.37
C LYS A 263 0.32 -18.21 -10.22
N ILE A 264 -0.38 -18.12 -9.09
CA ILE A 264 0.19 -17.58 -7.86
C ILE A 264 1.22 -18.56 -7.29
N ARG A 265 2.42 -18.05 -6.99
CA ARG A 265 3.49 -18.74 -6.26
C ARG A 265 3.87 -17.93 -5.03
N GLY A 266 4.30 -18.62 -3.99
CA GLY A 266 4.88 -18.02 -2.80
C GLY A 266 6.34 -18.43 -2.66
N PHE A 267 7.20 -17.46 -2.36
CA PHE A 267 8.59 -17.68 -1.99
C PHE A 267 8.71 -17.79 -0.48
N ASP A 268 9.24 -18.93 -0.04
CA ASP A 268 9.48 -19.26 1.35
C ASP A 268 10.95 -18.97 1.68
N PRO A 269 11.26 -17.89 2.44
CA PRO A 269 12.64 -17.50 2.70
C PRO A 269 13.41 -18.56 3.48
N ASP A 270 12.74 -19.30 4.38
CA ASP A 270 13.38 -20.36 5.19
C ASP A 270 13.92 -21.50 4.32
N GLY A 271 13.19 -21.82 3.26
CA GLY A 271 13.56 -22.89 2.33
C GLY A 271 14.25 -22.42 1.06
N ASN A 272 14.47 -21.11 0.90
CA ASN A 272 14.95 -20.45 -0.32
C ASN A 272 14.31 -20.99 -1.61
N GLN A 273 12.98 -21.18 -1.60
CA GLN A 273 12.30 -21.87 -2.71
C GLN A 273 10.91 -21.32 -3.01
N TRP A 274 10.57 -21.35 -4.30
CA TRP A 274 9.25 -20.98 -4.80
C TRP A 274 8.30 -22.17 -4.81
N LYS A 275 7.21 -22.07 -4.05
CA LYS A 275 6.16 -23.07 -3.98
C LYS A 275 4.89 -22.54 -4.64
N LYS A 276 4.14 -23.44 -5.27
CA LYS A 276 2.87 -23.09 -5.90
C LYS A 276 1.77 -22.99 -4.86
N LEU A 277 0.94 -21.94 -4.97
CA LEU A 277 -0.26 -21.85 -4.15
C LEU A 277 -1.33 -22.84 -4.66
N LYS A 278 -1.69 -23.81 -3.81
CA LYS A 278 -2.76 -24.79 -4.09
C LYS A 278 -4.11 -24.23 -3.64
N GLY A 279 -5.21 -24.84 -4.12
CA GLY A 279 -6.58 -24.47 -3.72
C GLY A 279 -7.28 -23.37 -4.54
N VAL A 280 -6.52 -22.46 -5.17
CA VAL A 280 -7.10 -21.25 -5.82
C VAL A 280 -7.42 -21.36 -7.32
N LYS A 281 -7.00 -22.44 -7.99
CA LYS A 281 -7.04 -22.54 -9.47
C LYS A 281 -8.42 -22.56 -10.11
N LYS A 282 -9.45 -23.06 -9.41
CA LYS A 282 -10.76 -23.32 -10.03
C LYS A 282 -11.58 -22.04 -10.28
N ARG A 283 -11.25 -20.94 -9.60
CA ARG A 283 -12.04 -19.70 -9.64
C ARG A 283 -11.25 -18.45 -10.05
N LEU A 284 -9.92 -18.52 -10.12
CA LEU A 284 -9.10 -17.41 -10.60
C LEU A 284 -8.68 -17.64 -12.05
N PRO A 285 -8.66 -16.59 -12.88
CA PRO A 285 -8.10 -16.69 -14.23
C PRO A 285 -6.58 -16.86 -14.16
N LYS A 286 -5.97 -17.15 -15.31
CA LYS A 286 -4.51 -17.11 -15.44
C LYS A 286 -4.06 -15.68 -15.71
N PHE A 287 -3.21 -15.15 -14.85
CA PHE A 287 -2.72 -13.77 -14.92
C PHE A 287 -1.42 -13.70 -15.72
N LEU A 288 -1.48 -13.48 -17.04
CA LEU A 288 -0.26 -13.33 -17.84
C LEU A 288 0.40 -11.95 -17.63
N CYS A 289 -0.41 -10.91 -17.39
CA CYS A 289 0.01 -9.55 -17.07
C CYS A 289 -1.17 -8.78 -16.41
N GLY A 290 -0.88 -7.68 -15.69
CA GLY A 290 -1.90 -6.73 -15.20
C GLY A 290 -2.55 -7.04 -13.84
N ALA A 291 -2.26 -8.19 -13.22
CA ALA A 291 -2.71 -8.48 -11.86
C ALA A 291 -1.75 -7.91 -10.82
N THR A 292 -2.28 -7.54 -9.66
CA THR A 292 -1.51 -6.98 -8.54
C THR A 292 -1.96 -7.57 -7.24
N LEU A 293 -1.05 -7.57 -6.26
CA LEU A 293 -1.26 -8.23 -4.99
C LEU A 293 -1.03 -7.24 -3.87
N ALA A 294 -1.84 -7.37 -2.82
CA ALA A 294 -1.66 -6.63 -1.57
C ALA A 294 -1.93 -7.56 -0.37
N ASN A 295 -1.27 -7.27 0.75
CA ASN A 295 -1.62 -7.85 2.04
C ASN A 295 -2.65 -6.92 2.70
N VAL A 296 -3.87 -7.42 2.91
CA VAL A 296 -4.95 -6.69 3.58
C VAL A 296 -5.34 -7.50 4.81
N GLY A 297 -4.94 -7.04 5.99
CA GLY A 297 -5.32 -7.70 7.25
C GLY A 297 -4.80 -9.13 7.39
N GLY A 298 -3.65 -9.46 6.81
CA GLY A 298 -3.10 -10.82 6.83
C GLY A 298 -3.68 -11.75 5.77
N LYS A 299 -4.52 -11.24 4.87
CA LYS A 299 -5.05 -11.98 3.72
C LYS A 299 -4.44 -11.47 2.42
N LEU A 300 -4.33 -12.38 1.45
CA LEU A 300 -3.81 -12.06 0.12
C LEU A 300 -4.95 -11.55 -0.76
N PHE A 301 -4.86 -10.28 -1.16
CA PHE A 301 -5.78 -9.70 -2.13
C PHE A 301 -5.13 -9.73 -3.51
N VAL A 302 -5.89 -10.13 -4.52
CA VAL A 302 -5.46 -10.12 -5.92
C VAL A 302 -6.45 -9.26 -6.69
N VAL A 303 -5.95 -8.23 -7.35
CA VAL A 303 -6.73 -7.31 -8.19
C VAL A 303 -6.25 -7.44 -9.63
N TRP A 304 -7.18 -7.60 -10.58
CA TRP A 304 -6.84 -7.77 -11.99
C TRP A 304 -7.86 -7.14 -12.91
N GLU A 305 -7.43 -6.87 -14.13
CA GLU A 305 -8.27 -6.39 -15.22
C GLU A 305 -8.97 -7.57 -15.91
N GLY A 306 -10.27 -7.43 -16.14
CA GLY A 306 -11.06 -8.36 -16.95
C GLY A 306 -11.81 -7.65 -18.08
N ASN A 307 -12.12 -8.40 -19.12
CA ASN A 307 -13.03 -7.93 -20.17
C ASN A 307 -14.47 -8.07 -19.65
N GLY A 308 -15.23 -6.98 -19.65
CA GLY A 308 -16.64 -7.05 -19.25
C GLY A 308 -17.45 -8.00 -20.13
N ASN A 309 -18.51 -8.59 -19.56
CA ASN A 309 -19.38 -9.63 -20.15
C ASN A 309 -20.11 -9.24 -21.46
N GLY A 310 -19.78 -8.12 -22.11
CA GLY A 310 -20.48 -7.56 -23.28
C GLY A 310 -19.66 -7.37 -24.55
N GLY A 311 -18.46 -7.96 -24.66
CA GLY A 311 -17.64 -7.91 -25.87
C GLY A 311 -16.76 -6.66 -26.02
N LYS A 312 -16.09 -6.56 -27.19
CA LYS A 312 -14.95 -5.65 -27.51
C LYS A 312 -15.21 -4.14 -27.37
N TYR A 313 -16.44 -3.74 -27.05
CA TYR A 313 -16.93 -2.35 -27.07
C TYR A 313 -17.35 -1.79 -25.69
N LYS A 314 -17.34 -2.60 -24.61
CA LYS A 314 -17.55 -2.12 -23.23
C LYS A 314 -16.23 -1.87 -22.50
N GLY A 315 -16.28 -1.01 -21.48
CA GLY A 315 -15.12 -0.56 -20.69
C GLY A 315 -14.38 -1.66 -19.93
N THR A 316 -13.33 -1.28 -19.19
CA THR A 316 -12.51 -2.22 -18.40
C THR A 316 -13.19 -2.52 -17.06
N GLU A 317 -13.30 -3.80 -16.66
CA GLU A 317 -13.74 -4.17 -15.32
C GLU A 317 -12.52 -4.55 -14.46
N LEU A 318 -12.46 -4.03 -13.23
CA LEU A 318 -11.50 -4.49 -12.23
C LEU A 318 -12.16 -5.49 -11.32
N PHE A 319 -11.55 -6.66 -11.24
CA PHE A 319 -11.93 -7.73 -10.34
C PHE A 319 -11.01 -7.75 -9.14
N CYS A 320 -11.53 -8.24 -8.02
CA CYS A 320 -10.75 -8.51 -6.83
C CYS A 320 -11.14 -9.86 -6.25
N ALA A 321 -10.16 -10.56 -5.69
CA ALA A 321 -10.35 -11.76 -4.89
C ALA A 321 -9.60 -11.63 -3.58
N GLU A 322 -10.27 -12.00 -2.51
CA GLU A 322 -9.68 -12.20 -1.19
C GLU A 322 -9.34 -13.68 -1.01
N ILE A 323 -8.10 -13.95 -0.62
CA ILE A 323 -7.56 -15.29 -0.47
C ILE A 323 -6.95 -15.43 0.91
N GLU A 324 -7.47 -16.36 1.68
CA GLU A 324 -6.80 -16.84 2.89
C GLU A 324 -5.67 -17.75 2.47
N VAL A 325 -4.44 -17.46 2.91
CA VAL A 325 -3.24 -18.22 2.56
C VAL A 325 -2.57 -18.74 3.82
N CYS A 326 -2.09 -19.97 3.77
CA CYS A 326 -1.36 -20.59 4.86
C CYS A 326 -0.20 -21.45 4.35
N LYS A 327 0.83 -21.57 5.19
CA LYS A 327 1.92 -22.53 5.06
C LYS A 327 1.62 -23.69 6.02
N GLU A 328 1.35 -24.86 5.47
CA GLU A 328 1.16 -26.09 6.27
C GLU A 328 2.49 -26.51 6.93
N GLU A 329 2.42 -27.35 7.97
CA GLU A 329 3.61 -27.97 8.58
C GLU A 329 4.45 -28.75 7.56
N SER A 330 3.80 -29.33 6.54
CA SER A 330 4.47 -30.00 5.41
C SER A 330 5.27 -29.05 4.50
N GLY A 331 5.22 -27.74 4.77
CA GLY A 331 5.82 -26.68 3.99
C GLY A 331 5.02 -26.32 2.73
N LYS A 332 3.87 -26.95 2.46
CA LYS A 332 3.01 -26.63 1.31
C LYS A 332 2.28 -25.31 1.52
N LEU A 333 2.11 -24.56 0.43
CA LEU A 333 1.29 -23.35 0.41
C LEU A 333 -0.11 -23.67 -0.09
N VAL A 334 -1.11 -23.39 0.73
CA VAL A 334 -2.52 -23.60 0.41
C VAL A 334 -3.26 -22.28 0.53
N GLY A 335 -4.22 -22.05 -0.36
CA GLY A 335 -5.09 -20.89 -0.31
C GLY A 335 -6.55 -21.25 -0.55
N SER A 336 -7.43 -20.54 0.14
CA SER A 336 -8.88 -20.61 -0.02
C SER A 336 -9.40 -19.25 -0.45
N ILE A 337 -10.22 -19.21 -1.51
CA ILE A 337 -10.81 -17.97 -2.00
C ILE A 337 -12.05 -17.68 -1.16
N VAL A 338 -11.99 -16.60 -0.38
CA VAL A 338 -13.10 -16.14 0.47
C VAL A 338 -14.20 -15.56 -0.41
N TRP A 339 -13.83 -14.65 -1.32
CA TRP A 339 -14.74 -14.09 -2.32
C TRP A 339 -14.00 -13.64 -3.57
N THR A 340 -14.75 -13.45 -4.65
CA THR A 340 -14.27 -12.90 -5.92
C THR A 340 -15.40 -12.15 -6.61
N GLN A 341 -15.18 -10.91 -7.05
CA GLN A 341 -16.18 -10.12 -7.77
C GLN A 341 -15.57 -8.94 -8.53
N VAL A 342 -16.37 -8.31 -9.40
CA VAL A 342 -16.07 -6.98 -9.94
C VAL A 342 -16.19 -5.95 -8.83
N ILE A 343 -15.19 -5.08 -8.71
CA ILE A 343 -15.13 -4.01 -7.71
C ILE A 343 -15.21 -2.61 -8.34
N LEU A 344 -14.91 -2.48 -9.64
CA LEU A 344 -14.97 -1.20 -10.35
C LEU A 344 -15.17 -1.41 -11.84
N SER A 345 -16.00 -0.59 -12.46
CA SER A 345 -16.18 -0.52 -13.92
C SER A 345 -15.64 0.81 -14.42
N LEU A 346 -14.73 0.77 -15.37
CA LEU A 346 -13.95 1.91 -15.85
C LEU A 346 -14.10 2.09 -17.36
N PRO A 347 -13.76 3.27 -17.90
CA PRO A 347 -13.64 3.48 -19.33
C PRO A 347 -12.69 2.46 -19.98
N ARG A 348 -12.87 2.25 -21.28
CA ARG A 348 -12.02 1.34 -22.05
C ARG A 348 -10.56 1.79 -22.01
N GLY A 349 -9.66 0.82 -21.85
CA GLY A 349 -8.23 1.07 -21.82
C GLY A 349 -7.71 1.44 -20.45
N ALA A 350 -8.57 1.61 -19.44
CA ALA A 350 -8.10 1.76 -18.08
C ALA A 350 -7.26 0.55 -17.65
N SER A 351 -6.20 0.80 -16.89
CA SER A 351 -5.28 -0.23 -16.42
C SER A 351 -4.92 -0.02 -14.96
N MET A 352 -4.70 -1.12 -14.26
CA MET A 352 -4.33 -1.15 -12.87
C MET A 352 -2.83 -0.83 -12.76
N VAL A 353 -2.49 0.22 -12.01
CA VAL A 353 -1.11 0.54 -11.66
C VAL A 353 -0.76 -0.23 -10.41
N GLN A 354 -1.14 0.20 -9.21
CA GLN A 354 -0.73 -0.44 -7.95
C GLN A 354 -1.89 -0.62 -6.98
N CYS A 355 -1.77 -1.56 -6.04
CA CYS A 355 -2.65 -1.63 -4.88
C CYS A 355 -1.85 -1.74 -3.57
N LEU A 356 -2.35 -1.11 -2.52
CA LEU A 356 -1.74 -1.05 -1.18
C LEU A 356 -2.84 -1.09 -0.12
N ALA A 357 -2.55 -1.62 1.07
CA ALA A 357 -3.49 -1.61 2.18
C ALA A 357 -3.13 -0.52 3.19
N VAL A 358 -4.11 0.26 3.64
CA VAL A 358 -3.95 1.22 4.75
C VAL A 358 -4.98 0.89 5.81
N ALA A 359 -4.53 0.68 7.04
CA ALA A 359 -5.38 0.41 8.20
C ALA A 359 -5.58 1.67 9.06
N LEU A 360 -6.77 1.78 9.67
CA LEU A 360 -7.08 2.73 10.75
C LEU A 360 -7.48 1.97 12.00
#